data_AF-A0A962MHJ3-F1
#
_entry.id   AF-A0A962MHJ3-F1
#
_cell.length_a   1.000
_cell.length_b   1.000
_cell.length_c   1.000
_cell.angle_alpha   90.00
_cell.angle_beta   90.00
_cell.angle_gamma   90.00
#
_symmetry.space_group_name_H-M   'P 1'
#
loop_
_entity.id
_entity.type
_entity.pdbx_description
1 polymer ?
#
loop_
_entity_poly.entity_id
_entity_poly.type
_entity_poly.pdbx_seq_one_letter_code
_entity_poly.pdbx_strand_id
1 'polypeptide(L)'
;KLCSALEQQGISEAWQSVIDYRDTLDAAGEFSRQRQTQAKSWLQQELREGLWQAFAGHAAVREQLPQLEQAVATGAASAPVAAKALLARFLDST
;
A
#
# COMPACT_ATOMS: atom_id res chain seq x y z
N LYS A 1 4.29 -1.95 -29.97
CA LYS A 1 4.35 -3.08 -30.93
C LYS A 1 3.23 -4.04 -30.58
N LEU A 2 2.56 -4.65 -31.57
CA LEU A 2 1.53 -5.67 -31.32
C LEU A 2 2.23 -7.00 -31.00
N CYS A 3 1.75 -7.72 -29.98
CA CYS A 3 2.22 -9.06 -29.65
C CYS A 3 1.02 -10.00 -29.44
N SER A 4 1.16 -11.25 -29.85
CA SER A 4 0.21 -12.33 -29.57
C SER A 4 0.97 -13.48 -28.96
N ALA A 5 0.70 -13.75 -27.67
CA ALA A 5 1.28 -14.90 -26.99
C ALA A 5 0.76 -16.23 -27.57
N LEU A 6 -0.50 -16.25 -28.02
CA LEU A 6 -1.14 -17.43 -28.63
C LEU A 6 -0.49 -17.79 -29.97
N GLU A 7 -0.23 -16.78 -30.80
CA GLU A 7 0.39 -16.94 -32.12
C GLU A 7 1.93 -16.89 -32.07
N GLN A 8 2.52 -16.79 -30.86
CA GLN A 8 3.96 -16.64 -30.62
C GLN A 8 4.62 -15.49 -31.41
N GLN A 9 3.86 -14.44 -31.72
CA GLN A 9 4.31 -13.34 -32.58
C GLN A 9 4.58 -12.07 -31.75
N GLY A 10 5.64 -11.35 -32.08
CA GLY A 10 5.92 -10.03 -31.51
C GLY A 10 6.51 -10.05 -30.09
N ILE A 11 6.75 -11.24 -29.51
CA ILE A 11 7.27 -11.39 -28.14
C ILE A 11 8.72 -10.89 -28.07
N SER A 12 9.57 -11.30 -29.02
CA SER A 12 10.97 -10.89 -29.09
C SER A 12 11.10 -9.37 -29.24
N GLU A 13 10.26 -8.78 -30.08
CA GLU A 13 10.27 -7.34 -30.35
C GLU A 13 9.71 -6.53 -29.19
N ALA A 14 8.73 -7.06 -28.46
CA ALA A 14 8.25 -6.49 -27.21
C ALA A 14 9.34 -6.54 -26.13
N TRP A 15 10.04 -7.67 -26.00
CA TRP A 15 11.16 -7.82 -25.07
C TRP A 15 12.31 -6.87 -25.39
N GLN A 16 12.64 -6.71 -26.67
CA GLN A 16 13.65 -5.73 -27.09
C GLN A 16 13.25 -4.31 -26.67
N SER A 17 11.98 -3.93 -26.83
CA SER A 17 11.50 -2.62 -26.38
C SER A 17 11.59 -2.42 -24.85
N VAL A 18 11.46 -3.50 -24.06
CA VAL A 18 11.69 -3.45 -22.60
C VAL A 18 13.17 -3.22 -22.30
N ILE A 19 14.07 -3.91 -23.00
CA ILE A 19 15.53 -3.72 -22.87
C ILE A 19 15.90 -2.28 -23.23
N ASP A 20 15.44 -1.78 -24.38
CA ASP A 20 15.75 -0.42 -24.85
C ASP A 20 15.28 0.64 -23.82
N TYR A 21 14.10 0.44 -23.22
CA TYR A 21 13.58 1.31 -22.17
C TYR A 21 14.43 1.28 -20.91
N ARG A 22 14.79 0.08 -20.42
CA ARG A 22 15.67 -0.09 -19.26
C ARG A 22 17.01 0.61 -19.50
N ASP A 23 17.64 0.35 -20.63
CA ASP A 23 18.97 0.89 -20.95
C ASP A 23 18.93 2.42 -21.06
N THR A 24 17.84 2.98 -21.61
CA THR A 24 17.60 4.43 -21.62
C THR A 24 17.49 5.01 -20.21
N LEU A 25 16.75 4.36 -19.31
CA LEU A 25 16.61 4.80 -17.93
C LEU A 25 17.92 4.64 -17.12
N ASP A 26 18.67 3.58 -17.37
CA ASP A 26 19.95 3.31 -16.72
C ASP A 26 20.99 4.35 -17.15
N ALA A 27 21.08 4.66 -18.45
CA ALA A 27 21.95 5.70 -18.97
C ALA A 27 21.64 7.09 -18.38
N ALA A 28 20.37 7.37 -18.10
CA ALA A 28 19.93 8.60 -17.44
C ALA A 28 20.05 8.56 -15.90
N GLY A 29 20.46 7.44 -15.30
CA GLY A 29 20.49 7.21 -13.85
C GLY A 29 19.11 7.17 -13.17
N GLU A 30 18.03 7.24 -13.96
CA GLU A 30 16.65 7.28 -13.49
C GLU A 30 16.21 5.92 -12.96
N PHE A 31 16.69 4.82 -13.53
CA PHE A 31 16.30 3.47 -13.13
C PHE A 31 16.62 3.19 -11.66
N SER A 32 17.82 3.56 -11.21
CA SER A 32 18.22 3.43 -9.80
C SER A 32 17.36 4.31 -8.88
N ARG A 33 17.08 5.55 -9.30
CA ARG A 33 16.24 6.48 -8.54
C ARG A 33 14.82 5.96 -8.38
N GLN A 34 14.20 5.49 -9.46
CA GLN A 34 12.87 4.88 -9.41
C GLN A 34 12.83 3.68 -8.48
N ARG A 35 13.83 2.80 -8.53
CA ARG A 35 13.91 1.65 -7.61
C ARG A 35 14.06 2.05 -6.15
N GLN A 36 14.81 3.10 -5.84
CA GLN A 36 14.90 3.63 -4.48
C GLN A 36 13.55 4.19 -4.01
N THR A 37 12.82 4.90 -4.87
CA THR A 37 11.47 5.39 -4.57
C THR A 37 10.49 4.24 -4.35
N GLN A 38 10.53 3.21 -5.19
CA GLN A 38 9.73 2.00 -5.04
C GLN A 38 10.03 1.27 -3.73
N ALA A 39 11.30 1.10 -3.37
CA ALA A 39 11.70 0.47 -2.12
C ALA A 39 11.17 1.24 -0.89
N LYS A 40 11.23 2.57 -0.91
CA LYS A 40 10.64 3.42 0.13
C LYS A 40 9.11 3.26 0.20
N SER A 41 8.45 3.26 -0.95
CA SER A 41 7.01 3.05 -1.04
C SER A 41 6.60 1.67 -0.50
N TRP A 42 7.37 0.63 -0.83
CA TRP A 42 7.16 -0.72 -0.31
C TRP A 42 7.27 -0.72 1.21
N LEU A 43 8.35 -0.16 1.76
CA LEU A 43 8.53 -0.08 3.21
C LEU A 43 7.33 0.60 3.91
N GLN A 44 6.84 1.71 3.34
CA GLN A 44 5.68 2.42 3.88
C GLN A 44 4.39 1.60 3.80
N GLN A 45 4.23 0.78 2.76
CA GLN A 45 3.09 -0.11 2.61
C GLN A 45 3.13 -1.23 3.67
N GLU A 46 4.27 -1.90 3.84
CA GLU A 46 4.46 -2.95 4.85
C GLU A 46 4.21 -2.43 6.26
N LEU A 47 4.73 -1.24 6.57
CA LEU A 47 4.47 -0.60 7.86
C LEU A 47 2.99 -0.31 8.06
N ARG A 48 2.28 0.20 7.05
CA ARG A 48 0.86 0.50 7.16
C ARG A 48 0.02 -0.76 7.35
N GLU A 49 0.30 -1.79 6.56
CA GLU A 49 -0.40 -3.08 6.64
C GLU A 49 -0.14 -3.75 7.99
N GLY A 50 1.12 -3.81 8.42
CA GLY A 50 1.49 -4.38 9.72
C GLY A 50 0.89 -3.62 10.89
N LEU A 51 0.94 -2.27 10.87
CA LEU A 51 0.30 -1.45 11.90
C LEU A 51 -1.21 -1.65 11.93
N TRP A 52 -1.88 -1.71 10.77
CA TRP A 52 -3.31 -1.96 10.70
C TRP A 52 -3.68 -3.35 11.24
N GLN A 53 -2.92 -4.39 10.88
CA GLN A 53 -3.13 -5.74 11.38
C GLN A 53 -2.95 -5.80 12.91
N ALA A 54 -1.88 -5.20 13.44
CA ALA A 54 -1.64 -5.12 14.87
C ALA A 54 -2.77 -4.37 15.59
N PHE A 55 -3.19 -3.24 15.04
CA PHE A 55 -4.27 -2.42 15.55
C PHE A 55 -5.62 -3.16 15.58
N ALA A 56 -6.02 -3.77 14.46
CA ALA A 56 -7.27 -4.52 14.36
C ALA A 56 -7.26 -5.82 15.19
N GLY A 57 -6.09 -6.42 15.38
CA GLY A 57 -5.90 -7.60 16.23
C GLY A 57 -5.91 -7.29 17.73
N HIS A 58 -5.72 -6.03 18.12
CA HIS A 58 -5.64 -5.64 19.52
C HIS A 58 -6.98 -5.80 20.25
N ALA A 59 -7.01 -6.49 21.40
CA ALA A 59 -8.25 -6.87 22.08
C ALA A 59 -9.17 -5.67 22.40
N ALA A 60 -8.61 -4.60 22.98
CA ALA A 60 -9.36 -3.40 23.34
C ALA A 60 -9.89 -2.63 22.11
N VAL A 61 -9.18 -2.69 20.98
CA VAL A 61 -9.61 -2.07 19.72
C VAL A 61 -10.73 -2.90 19.11
N ARG A 62 -10.56 -4.23 19.04
CA ARG A 62 -11.54 -5.16 18.49
C ARG A 62 -12.89 -5.08 19.20
N GLU A 63 -12.89 -4.82 20.51
CA GLU A 63 -14.11 -4.64 21.30
C GLU A 63 -14.84 -3.31 20.98
N GLN A 64 -14.10 -2.21 20.83
CA GLN A 64 -14.69 -0.88 20.65
C GLN A 64 -14.94 -0.47 19.19
N LEU A 65 -14.22 -1.06 18.24
CA LEU A 65 -14.26 -0.71 16.82
C LEU A 65 -15.70 -0.73 16.24
N PRO A 66 -16.52 -1.79 16.43
CA PRO A 66 -17.86 -1.83 15.84
C PRO A 66 -18.79 -0.73 16.39
N GLN A 67 -18.67 -0.40 17.67
CA GLN A 67 -19.50 0.60 18.33
C GLN A 67 -19.18 2.01 17.80
N LEU A 68 -17.89 2.30 17.62
CA LEU A 68 -17.43 3.58 17.10
C LEU A 68 -17.71 3.73 15.60
N GLU A 69 -17.60 2.66 14.81
CA GLU A 69 -18.04 2.66 13.42
C GLU A 69 -19.53 2.99 13.29
N GLN A 70 -20.37 2.38 14.13
CA GLN A 70 -21.81 2.67 14.16
C GLN A 70 -22.09 4.11 14.60
N ALA A 71 -21.37 4.61 15.61
CA ALA A 71 -21.51 5.99 16.06
C ALA A 71 -21.12 7.01 14.96
N VAL A 72 -20.11 6.71 14.15
CA VAL A 72 -19.73 7.54 13.00
C VAL A 72 -20.77 7.44 11.89
N ALA A 73 -21.23 6.24 11.55
CA ALA A 73 -22.23 6.03 10.50
C ALA A 73 -23.58 6.71 10.79
N THR A 74 -23.95 6.80 12.07
CA THR A 74 -25.19 7.46 12.52
C THR A 74 -25.01 8.95 12.81
N GLY A 75 -23.79 9.49 12.71
CA GLY A 75 -23.47 10.88 13.02
C GLY A 75 -23.41 11.21 14.51
N ALA A 76 -23.50 10.22 15.39
CA ALA A 76 -23.35 10.37 16.84
C ALA A 76 -21.91 10.72 17.27
N ALA A 77 -20.92 10.38 16.44
CA ALA A 77 -19.52 10.78 16.62
C ALA A 77 -18.90 11.21 15.28
N SER A 78 -17.91 12.10 15.31
CA SER A 78 -17.13 12.41 14.11
C SER A 78 -16.00 11.40 13.92
N ALA A 79 -15.65 11.11 12.66
CA ALA A 79 -14.58 10.18 12.33
C ALA A 79 -13.23 10.50 13.02
N PRO A 80 -12.77 11.77 13.12
CA PRO A 80 -11.54 12.09 13.84
C PRO A 80 -11.59 11.81 15.34
N VAL A 81 -12.76 11.97 15.97
CA VAL A 81 -12.93 11.69 17.41
C VAL A 81 -12.92 10.18 17.67
N ALA A 82 -13.66 9.41 16.87
CA ALA A 82 -13.68 7.95 16.95
C ALA A 82 -12.28 7.35 16.71
N ALA A 83 -11.55 7.84 15.70
CA ALA A 83 -10.19 7.40 15.42
C ALA A 83 -9.23 7.67 16.59
N LYS A 84 -9.28 8.87 17.19
CA LYS A 84 -8.47 9.21 18.37
C LYS A 84 -8.78 8.30 19.57
N ALA A 85 -10.04 7.98 19.80
CA ALA A 85 -10.44 7.09 20.88
C ALA A 85 -9.86 5.68 20.68
N LEU A 86 -9.96 5.12 19.48
CA LEU A 86 -9.40 3.80 19.18
C LEU A 86 -7.86 3.80 19.27
N LEU A 87 -7.21 4.85 18.79
CA LEU A 87 -5.75 4.99 18.89
C LEU A 87 -5.28 5.07 20.34
N ALA A 88 -6.00 5.80 21.21
CA ALA A 88 -5.69 5.83 22.64
C ALA A 88 -5.78 4.42 23.25
N ARG A 89 -6.83 3.65 22.93
CA ARG A 89 -6.97 2.27 23.42
C ARG A 89 -5.84 1.35 22.96
N PHE A 90 -5.38 1.51 21.73
CA PHE A 90 -4.25 0.75 21.21
C PHE A 90 -2.94 1.09 21.93
N LEU A 91 -2.71 2.37 22.24
CA LEU A 91 -1.46 2.83 22.87
C LEU A 91 -1.43 2.65 24.39
N ASP A 92 -2.57 2.75 25.08
CA ASP A 92 -2.67 2.63 26.55
C ASP A 92 -2.48 1.19 27.07
N SER A 93 -2.51 0.21 26.17
CA SER A 93 -2.45 -1.23 26.47
C SER A 93 -1.18 -1.91 25.95
N THR A 94 -0.25 -1.10 25.39
CA THR A 94 1.13 -1.50 25.07
C THR A 94 2.02 -1.26 26.28
#